data_AF-A0A7K2JUT2-F1
#
_entry.id   AF-A0A7K2JUT2-F1
#
_cell.length_a   1.000
_cell.length_b   1.000
_cell.length_c   1.000
_cell.angle_alpha   90.00
_cell.angle_beta   90.00
_cell.angle_gamma   90.00
#
_symmetry.space_group_name_H-M   'P 1'
#
loop_
_entity.id
_entity.type
_entity.pdbx_description
1 polymer ?
#
loop_
_entity_poly.entity_id
_entity_poly.type
_entity_poly.pdbx_seq_one_letter_code
_entity_poly.pdbx_strand_id
1 'polypeptide(L)'
;MGMSVTISAATEQDAEQIFRLQYLCFQSEAALYGNYRIDPLVQTLDSVRDEVAGDCVFVARLGDEVVGSVRGRVTEDGAASIGKLCVHPRLQGHGIGARLLRAAESALAGERGAKRFRLHTGHRSESNLRLYRRVGYETVGTAEGADGVMMIILEKPAGAYATTA
;
A
#
# COMPACT_ATOMS: atom_id res chain seq x y z
N MET A 1 -3.16 23.77 -18.54
CA MET A 1 -4.07 22.73 -18.01
C MET A 1 -3.43 22.13 -16.78
N GLY A 2 -4.16 21.87 -15.71
CA GLY A 2 -3.60 21.22 -14.51
C GLY A 2 -3.44 19.73 -14.75
N MET A 3 -2.26 19.16 -14.45
CA MET A 3 -2.05 17.72 -14.54
C MET A 3 -2.85 17.03 -13.43
N SER A 4 -3.76 16.14 -13.80
CA SER A 4 -4.57 15.36 -12.86
C SER A 4 -3.89 14.05 -12.51
N VAL A 5 -3.94 13.64 -11.24
CA VAL A 5 -3.35 12.36 -10.81
C VAL A 5 -4.22 11.20 -11.30
N THR A 6 -3.66 10.36 -12.17
CA THR A 6 -4.28 9.12 -12.65
C THR A 6 -3.92 7.94 -11.73
N ILE A 7 -4.64 6.82 -11.87
CA ILE A 7 -4.33 5.55 -11.19
C ILE A 7 -4.39 4.45 -12.25
N SER A 8 -3.41 3.56 -12.30
CA SER A 8 -3.46 2.34 -13.13
C SER A 8 -2.57 1.26 -12.54
N ALA A 9 -2.64 0.05 -13.09
CA ALA A 9 -1.66 -1.01 -12.79
C ALA A 9 -0.23 -0.52 -13.10
N ALA A 10 0.73 -1.05 -12.36
CA ALA A 10 2.16 -0.89 -12.63
C ALA A 10 2.61 -1.82 -13.76
N THR A 11 3.71 -1.45 -14.37
CA THR A 11 4.46 -2.22 -15.38
C THR A 11 5.91 -2.35 -14.92
N GLU A 12 6.68 -3.26 -15.52
CA GLU A 12 8.12 -3.41 -15.22
C GLU A 12 8.91 -2.09 -15.34
N GLN A 13 8.46 -1.17 -16.21
CA GLN A 13 9.06 0.15 -16.40
C GLN A 13 8.87 1.09 -15.19
N ASP A 14 7.83 0.86 -14.38
CA ASP A 14 7.58 1.65 -13.17
C ASP A 14 8.47 1.22 -11.99
N ALA A 15 9.11 0.04 -12.03
CA ALA A 15 9.83 -0.55 -10.90
C ALA A 15 10.94 0.37 -10.33
N GLU A 16 11.68 1.08 -11.19
CA GLU A 16 12.71 2.03 -10.75
C GLU A 16 12.11 3.29 -10.08
N GLN A 17 10.95 3.76 -10.56
CA GLN A 17 10.26 4.88 -9.92
C GLN A 17 9.64 4.45 -8.59
N ILE A 18 9.01 3.27 -8.53
CA ILE A 18 8.45 2.68 -7.30
C ILE A 18 9.55 2.50 -6.25
N PHE A 19 10.72 1.96 -6.64
CA PHE A 19 11.87 1.78 -5.76
C PHE A 19 12.36 3.09 -5.15
N ARG A 20 12.53 4.15 -5.96
CA ARG A 20 12.90 5.50 -5.47
C ARG A 20 11.81 6.10 -4.58
N LEU A 21 10.55 5.97 -4.97
CA LEU A 21 9.42 6.55 -4.26
C LEU A 21 9.21 5.89 -2.89
N GLN A 22 9.27 4.56 -2.79
CA GLN A 22 9.15 3.87 -1.51
C GLN A 22 10.32 4.24 -0.59
N TYR A 23 11.55 4.31 -1.12
CA TYR A 23 12.72 4.70 -0.34
C TYR A 23 12.56 6.10 0.26
N LEU A 24 12.01 7.05 -0.50
CA LEU A 24 11.69 8.40 -0.02
C LEU A 24 10.55 8.41 1.00
N CYS A 25 9.46 7.70 0.74
CA CYS A 25 8.26 7.75 1.57
C CYS A 25 8.43 7.03 2.92
N PHE A 26 9.15 5.91 2.96
CA PHE A 26 9.33 5.14 4.19
C PHE A 26 10.37 5.72 5.15
N GLN A 27 11.07 6.82 4.79
CA GLN A 27 11.91 7.57 5.71
C GLN A 27 11.15 8.08 6.94
N SER A 28 9.88 8.49 6.79
CA SER A 28 9.08 8.99 7.92
C SER A 28 8.68 7.89 8.89
N GLU A 29 8.36 6.69 8.38
CA GLU A 29 8.07 5.51 9.19
C GLU A 29 9.35 5.04 9.92
N ALA A 30 10.48 4.98 9.21
CA ALA A 30 11.79 4.64 9.79
C ALA A 30 12.22 5.63 10.89
N ALA A 31 12.05 6.94 10.66
CA ALA A 31 12.31 7.98 11.67
C ALA A 31 11.37 7.89 12.87
N LEU A 32 10.10 7.52 12.66
CA LEU A 32 9.10 7.35 13.72
C LEU A 32 9.48 6.22 14.69
N TYR A 33 9.99 5.09 14.18
CA TYR A 33 10.38 3.92 14.99
C TYR A 33 11.89 3.84 15.33
N GLY A 34 12.73 4.67 14.71
CA GLY A 34 14.19 4.57 14.80
C GLY A 34 14.79 3.41 14.00
N ASN A 35 13.98 2.69 13.20
CA ASN A 35 14.40 1.52 12.42
C ASN A 35 14.51 1.83 10.92
N TYR A 36 15.74 2.03 10.45
CA TYR A 36 16.05 2.22 9.02
C TYR A 36 16.34 0.90 8.27
N ARG A 37 16.09 -0.25 8.90
CA ARG A 37 16.24 -1.60 8.29
C ARG A 37 14.92 -2.23 7.87
N ILE A 38 13.82 -1.46 7.88
CA ILE A 38 12.51 -1.89 7.37
C ILE A 38 12.57 -2.20 5.87
N ASP A 39 11.82 -3.23 5.44
CA ASP A 39 11.90 -3.82 4.10
C ASP A 39 11.96 -2.80 2.93
N PRO A 40 11.08 -1.78 2.82
CA PRO A 40 11.12 -0.84 1.69
C PRO A 40 12.40 0.02 1.58
N LEU A 41 13.22 0.09 2.63
CA LEU A 41 14.49 0.82 2.67
C LEU A 41 15.73 -0.07 2.42
N VAL A 42 15.59 -1.40 2.48
CA VAL A 42 16.68 -2.38 2.31
C VAL A 42 16.46 -3.37 1.16
N GLN A 43 15.28 -3.36 0.55
CA GLN A 43 14.95 -4.13 -0.65
C GLN A 43 15.86 -3.77 -1.84
N THR A 44 16.10 -4.71 -2.75
CA THR A 44 16.81 -4.45 -4.02
C THR A 44 15.83 -4.03 -5.13
N LEU A 45 16.32 -3.32 -6.16
CA LEU A 45 15.52 -3.00 -7.34
C LEU A 45 14.98 -4.25 -8.04
N ASP A 46 15.76 -5.34 -8.08
CA ASP A 46 15.33 -6.61 -8.68
C ASP A 46 14.19 -7.26 -7.89
N SER A 47 14.24 -7.20 -6.55
CA SER A 47 13.09 -7.63 -5.74
C SER A 47 11.85 -6.76 -5.96
N VAL A 48 11.98 -5.46 -6.29
CA VAL A 48 10.84 -4.63 -6.70
C VAL A 48 10.32 -5.06 -8.07
N ARG A 49 11.19 -5.46 -9.02
CA ARG A 49 10.79 -6.01 -10.32
C ARG A 49 10.00 -7.32 -10.15
N ASP A 50 10.49 -8.25 -9.32
CA ASP A 50 9.80 -9.51 -9.00
C ASP A 50 8.42 -9.27 -8.37
N GLU A 51 8.31 -8.29 -7.47
CA GLU A 51 7.02 -7.91 -6.86
C GLU A 51 6.08 -7.27 -7.89
N VAL A 52 6.57 -6.41 -8.78
CA VAL A 52 5.76 -5.81 -9.87
C VAL A 52 5.28 -6.86 -10.87
N ALA A 53 6.08 -7.89 -11.17
CA ALA A 53 5.68 -8.97 -12.08
C ALA A 53 4.70 -9.97 -11.46
N GLY A 54 4.84 -10.29 -10.16
CA GLY A 54 3.99 -11.29 -9.49
C GLY A 54 2.70 -10.76 -8.87
N ASP A 55 2.69 -9.52 -8.37
CA ASP A 55 1.64 -9.03 -7.48
C ASP A 55 0.66 -8.06 -8.12
N CYS A 56 -0.43 -7.77 -7.42
CA CYS A 56 -1.35 -6.70 -7.78
C CYS A 56 -0.71 -5.36 -7.35
N VAL A 57 0.04 -4.72 -8.26
CA VAL A 57 0.69 -3.44 -8.00
C VAL A 57 0.00 -2.33 -8.78
N PHE A 58 -0.39 -1.26 -8.09
CA PHE A 58 -0.99 -0.06 -8.67
C PHE A 58 -0.13 1.16 -8.38
N VAL A 59 -0.07 2.07 -9.34
CA VAL A 59 0.63 3.36 -9.22
C VAL A 59 -0.30 4.54 -9.48
N ALA A 60 0.03 5.66 -8.84
CA ALA A 60 -0.56 6.95 -9.08
C ALA A 60 0.44 7.78 -9.87
N ARG A 61 0.04 8.32 -11.03
CA ARG A 61 0.94 9.12 -11.87
C ARG A 61 0.50 10.57 -12.02
N LEU A 62 1.46 11.47 -12.13
CA LEU A 62 1.28 12.89 -12.43
C LEU A 62 2.01 13.20 -13.74
N GLY A 63 1.31 13.05 -14.87
CA GLY A 63 1.99 12.83 -16.15
C GLY A 63 2.65 11.44 -16.13
N ASP A 64 3.94 11.37 -16.42
CA ASP A 64 4.72 10.12 -16.45
C ASP A 64 5.41 9.79 -15.11
N GLU A 65 5.42 10.72 -14.15
CA GLU A 65 6.03 10.56 -12.83
C GLU A 65 5.13 9.72 -11.90
N VAL A 66 5.67 8.64 -11.33
CA VAL A 66 5.01 7.83 -10.29
C VAL A 66 5.10 8.54 -8.95
N VAL A 67 3.97 9.09 -8.50
CA VAL A 67 3.82 9.89 -7.26
C VAL A 67 3.13 9.13 -6.12
N GLY A 68 2.76 7.87 -6.35
CA GLY A 68 2.19 6.98 -5.35
C GLY A 68 2.22 5.53 -5.82
N SER A 69 2.29 4.57 -4.90
CA SER A 69 2.20 3.14 -5.20
C SER A 69 1.47 2.36 -4.11
N VAL A 70 0.97 1.17 -4.45
CA VAL A 70 0.46 0.17 -3.51
C VAL A 70 0.67 -1.22 -4.08
N ARG A 71 0.91 -2.22 -3.22
CA ARG A 71 1.06 -3.63 -3.58
C ARG A 71 0.04 -4.48 -2.83
N GLY A 72 -0.47 -5.51 -3.49
CA GLY A 72 -1.32 -6.53 -2.88
C GLY A 72 -1.04 -7.94 -3.40
N ARG A 73 -1.00 -8.92 -2.50
CA ARG A 73 -0.82 -10.36 -2.79
C ARG A 73 -1.91 -11.17 -2.10
N VAL A 74 -2.51 -12.14 -2.81
CA VAL A 74 -3.39 -13.13 -2.17
C VAL A 74 -2.54 -14.11 -1.36
N THR A 75 -2.91 -14.31 -0.10
CA THR A 75 -2.27 -15.24 0.84
C THR A 75 -3.02 -16.57 0.90
N GLU A 76 -2.36 -17.60 1.40
CA GLU A 76 -2.87 -18.99 1.42
C GLU A 76 -4.20 -19.15 2.18
N ASP A 77 -4.50 -18.23 3.11
CA ASP A 77 -5.76 -18.15 3.86
C ASP A 77 -6.91 -17.44 3.10
N GLY A 78 -6.77 -17.19 1.80
CA GLY A 78 -7.79 -16.55 0.95
C GLY A 78 -8.02 -15.05 1.21
N ALA A 79 -7.21 -14.46 2.10
CA ALA A 79 -7.10 -13.02 2.23
C ALA A 79 -6.23 -12.44 1.11
N ALA A 80 -6.27 -11.13 0.93
CA ALA A 80 -5.22 -10.39 0.25
C ALA A 80 -4.48 -9.50 1.23
N SER A 81 -3.19 -9.77 1.44
CA SER A 81 -2.29 -8.88 2.15
C SER A 81 -1.99 -7.68 1.28
N ILE A 82 -2.28 -6.47 1.76
CA ILE A 82 -1.96 -5.20 1.10
C ILE A 82 -0.84 -4.52 1.89
N GLY A 83 0.10 -3.90 1.18
CA GLY A 83 1.29 -3.29 1.75
C GLY A 83 1.98 -2.33 0.78
N LYS A 84 3.12 -1.78 1.21
CA LYS A 84 3.92 -0.80 0.45
C LYS A 84 3.10 0.39 -0.10
N LEU A 85 1.97 0.71 0.55
CA LEU A 85 1.14 1.87 0.23
C LEU A 85 1.92 3.14 0.56
N CYS A 86 2.33 3.89 -0.46
CA CYS A 86 3.01 5.16 -0.29
C CYS A 86 2.48 6.22 -1.27
N VAL A 87 2.63 7.48 -0.87
CA VAL A 87 2.33 8.66 -1.68
C VAL A 87 3.40 9.69 -1.39
N HIS A 88 3.96 10.26 -2.45
CA HIS A 88 5.01 11.27 -2.39
C HIS A 88 4.66 12.36 -1.35
N PRO A 89 5.55 12.73 -0.41
CA PRO A 89 5.18 13.56 0.75
C PRO A 89 4.48 14.87 0.40
N ARG A 90 4.86 15.52 -0.70
CA ARG A 90 4.27 16.79 -1.18
C ARG A 90 2.86 16.66 -1.77
N LEU A 91 2.33 15.43 -1.88
CA LEU A 91 1.03 15.10 -2.48
C LEU A 91 0.14 14.27 -1.53
N GLN A 92 0.56 14.08 -0.28
CA GLN A 92 -0.26 13.49 0.77
C GLN A 92 -1.45 14.40 1.15
N GLY A 93 -2.45 13.86 1.85
CA GLY A 93 -3.69 14.58 2.16
C GLY A 93 -4.71 14.66 1.01
N HIS A 94 -4.25 14.74 -0.25
CA HIS A 94 -5.10 14.83 -1.45
C HIS A 94 -5.83 13.53 -1.86
N GLY A 95 -6.10 12.63 -0.92
CA GLY A 95 -6.89 11.40 -1.15
C GLY A 95 -6.24 10.31 -2.02
N ILE A 96 -5.05 10.54 -2.58
CA ILE A 96 -4.36 9.62 -3.50
C ILE A 96 -4.21 8.21 -2.91
N GLY A 97 -3.77 8.10 -1.64
CA GLY A 97 -3.61 6.80 -0.98
C GLY A 97 -4.91 6.01 -0.85
N ALA A 98 -6.06 6.68 -0.70
CA ALA A 98 -7.37 6.04 -0.69
C ALA A 98 -7.82 5.61 -2.11
N ARG A 99 -7.35 6.27 -3.17
CA ARG A 99 -7.62 5.87 -4.56
C ARG A 99 -6.77 4.67 -4.97
N LEU A 100 -5.49 4.67 -4.60
CA LEU A 100 -4.57 3.53 -4.75
C LEU A 100 -5.13 2.28 -4.06
N LEU A 101 -5.43 2.40 -2.76
CA LEU A 101 -5.92 1.29 -1.94
C LEU A 101 -7.22 0.69 -2.50
N ARG A 102 -8.15 1.52 -3.01
CA ARG A 102 -9.39 1.04 -3.66
C ARG A 102 -9.16 0.33 -4.99
N ALA A 103 -8.19 0.77 -5.79
CA ALA A 103 -7.86 0.12 -7.06
C ALA A 103 -7.27 -1.28 -6.83
N ALA A 104 -6.33 -1.40 -5.89
CA ALA A 104 -5.77 -2.69 -5.49
C ALA A 104 -6.83 -3.63 -4.88
N GLU A 105 -7.64 -3.15 -3.93
CA GLU A 105 -8.77 -3.90 -3.35
C GLU A 105 -9.70 -4.47 -4.43
N SER A 106 -10.07 -3.64 -5.42
CA SER A 106 -11.00 -4.01 -6.50
C SER A 106 -10.41 -5.10 -7.41
N ALA A 107 -9.15 -4.95 -7.84
CA ALA A 107 -8.46 -5.96 -8.66
C ALA A 107 -8.23 -7.28 -7.88
N LEU A 108 -7.85 -7.20 -6.61
CA LEU A 108 -7.66 -8.37 -5.74
C LEU A 108 -8.94 -9.18 -5.55
N ALA A 109 -10.09 -8.51 -5.40
CA ALA A 109 -11.38 -9.17 -5.29
C ALA A 109 -11.89 -9.72 -6.64
N GLY A 110 -11.78 -8.94 -7.72
CA GLY A 110 -12.32 -9.28 -9.04
C GLY A 110 -11.48 -10.29 -9.83
N GLU A 111 -10.16 -10.09 -9.88
CA GLU A 111 -9.23 -10.90 -10.69
C GLU A 111 -8.65 -12.07 -9.90
N ARG A 112 -8.33 -11.85 -8.62
CA ARG A 112 -7.68 -12.85 -7.74
C ARG A 112 -8.63 -13.42 -6.67
N GLY A 113 -9.92 -13.09 -6.72
CA GLY A 113 -10.99 -13.73 -5.96
C GLY A 113 -11.01 -13.46 -4.44
N ALA A 114 -10.17 -12.56 -3.92
CA ALA A 114 -9.95 -12.34 -2.50
C ALA A 114 -11.25 -12.01 -1.73
N LYS A 115 -11.45 -12.63 -0.56
CA LYS A 115 -12.68 -12.44 0.25
C LYS A 115 -12.56 -11.39 1.34
N ARG A 116 -11.33 -11.08 1.73
CA ARG A 116 -10.98 -10.04 2.70
C ARG A 116 -9.63 -9.43 2.36
N PHE A 117 -9.42 -8.18 2.74
CA PHE A 117 -8.13 -7.49 2.64
C PHE A 117 -7.54 -7.36 4.03
N ARG A 118 -6.23 -7.57 4.17
CA ARG A 118 -5.47 -7.43 5.43
C ARG A 118 -4.40 -6.36 5.26
N LEU A 119 -4.26 -5.51 6.27
CA LEU A 119 -3.23 -4.47 6.37
C LEU A 119 -2.46 -4.63 7.68
N HIS A 120 -1.18 -4.29 7.65
CA HIS A 120 -0.33 -4.15 8.82
C HIS A 120 0.27 -2.75 8.84
N THR A 121 0.27 -2.06 9.99
CA THR A 121 0.98 -0.79 10.18
C THR A 121 1.36 -0.64 11.64
N GLY A 122 2.47 0.05 11.94
CA GLY A 122 2.89 0.24 13.32
C GLY A 122 1.88 1.05 14.14
N HIS A 123 1.79 0.78 15.43
CA HIS A 123 0.82 1.40 16.34
C HIS A 123 0.94 2.93 16.51
N ARG A 124 2.08 3.53 16.15
CA ARG A 124 2.31 5.00 16.18
C ARG A 124 2.01 5.66 14.84
N SER A 125 1.74 4.89 13.80
CA SER A 125 1.59 5.31 12.40
C SER A 125 0.19 5.89 12.14
N GLU A 126 -0.13 6.93 12.91
CA GLU A 126 -1.45 7.51 13.09
C GLU A 126 -2.09 8.06 11.79
N SER A 127 -1.28 8.49 10.82
CA SER A 127 -1.73 8.80 9.45
C SER A 127 -2.41 7.60 8.78
N ASN A 128 -1.78 6.43 8.91
CA ASN A 128 -2.17 5.19 8.24
C ASN A 128 -3.41 4.63 8.96
N LEU A 129 -3.39 4.60 10.29
CA LEU A 129 -4.53 4.20 11.12
C LEU A 129 -5.78 5.06 10.86
N ARG A 130 -5.63 6.38 10.60
CA ARG A 130 -6.76 7.23 10.19
C ARG A 130 -7.23 6.97 8.75
N LEU A 131 -6.32 6.69 7.82
CA LEU A 131 -6.65 6.36 6.44
C LEU A 131 -7.45 5.05 6.36
N TYR A 132 -6.98 4.00 7.02
CA TYR A 132 -7.56 2.66 6.95
C TYR A 132 -8.94 2.60 7.61
N ARG A 133 -9.10 3.20 8.80
CA ARG A 133 -10.43 3.37 9.44
C ARG A 133 -11.40 4.13 8.52
N ARG A 134 -10.94 5.18 7.82
CA ARG A 134 -11.77 5.97 6.89
C ARG A 134 -12.21 5.20 5.64
N VAL A 135 -11.45 4.19 5.19
CA VAL A 135 -11.81 3.36 4.02
C VAL A 135 -12.42 2.01 4.36
N GLY A 136 -12.89 1.83 5.62
CA GLY A 136 -13.66 0.67 6.05
C GLY A 136 -12.84 -0.53 6.53
N TYR A 137 -11.61 -0.31 7.03
CA TYR A 137 -10.85 -1.34 7.73
C TYR A 137 -11.03 -1.21 9.24
N GLU A 138 -11.23 -2.35 9.90
CA GLU A 138 -11.39 -2.48 11.35
C GLU A 138 -10.16 -3.17 11.95
N THR A 139 -9.76 -2.77 13.16
CA THR A 139 -8.66 -3.42 13.89
C THR A 139 -9.12 -4.79 14.39
N VAL A 140 -8.47 -5.86 13.91
CA VAL A 140 -8.78 -7.25 14.31
C VAL A 140 -7.76 -7.84 15.28
N GLY A 141 -6.64 -7.16 15.51
CA GLY A 141 -5.64 -7.60 16.50
C GLY A 141 -4.32 -6.83 16.42
N THR A 142 -3.31 -7.37 17.09
CA THR A 142 -1.94 -6.86 17.12
C THR A 142 -0.95 -7.99 16.86
N ALA A 143 0.18 -7.66 16.24
CA ALA A 143 1.33 -8.56 16.09
C ALA A 143 2.62 -7.85 16.52
N GLU A 144 3.64 -8.60 16.88
CA GLU A 144 5.00 -8.07 17.05
C GLU A 144 5.75 -8.19 15.70
N GLY A 145 6.32 -7.08 15.24
CA GLY A 145 7.20 -7.06 14.08
C GLY A 145 8.53 -7.77 14.36
N ALA A 146 9.24 -8.19 13.30
CA ALA A 146 10.58 -8.80 13.43
C ALA A 146 11.66 -7.86 14.01
N ASP A 147 11.31 -6.59 14.21
CA ASP A 147 12.08 -5.51 14.82
C ASP A 147 11.55 -5.10 16.22
N GLY A 148 10.59 -5.85 16.79
CA GLY A 148 9.94 -5.54 18.06
C GLY A 148 8.88 -4.43 17.99
N VAL A 149 8.57 -3.89 16.80
CA VAL A 149 7.51 -2.88 16.66
C VAL A 149 6.15 -3.54 16.79
N MET A 150 5.33 -3.12 17.77
CA MET A 150 3.93 -3.54 17.81
C MET A 150 3.18 -3.00 16.58
N MET A 151 2.69 -3.93 15.76
CA MET A 151 1.91 -3.72 14.56
C MET A 151 0.43 -3.88 14.88
N ILE A 152 -0.41 -3.01 14.33
CA ILE A 152 -1.86 -3.16 14.30
C ILE A 152 -2.23 -3.97 13.05
N ILE A 153 -3.02 -5.03 13.23
CA ILE A 153 -3.62 -5.80 12.15
C ILE A 153 -5.00 -5.22 11.89
N LEU A 154 -5.27 -4.83 10.64
CA LEU A 154 -6.60 -4.37 10.23
C LEU A 154 -7.12 -5.22 9.08
N GLU A 155 -8.41 -5.56 9.10
CA GLU A 155 -9.08 -6.28 8.01
C GLU A 155 -10.32 -5.55 7.49
N LYS A 156 -10.70 -5.86 6.25
CA LYS A 156 -11.90 -5.36 5.57
C LYS A 156 -12.48 -6.47 4.68
N PRO A 157 -13.79 -6.81 4.78
CA PRO A 157 -14.39 -7.80 3.90
C PRO A 157 -14.57 -7.23 2.48
N ALA A 158 -14.30 -8.05 1.45
CA ALA A 158 -14.40 -7.62 0.05
C ALA A 158 -15.84 -7.23 -0.35
N GLY A 159 -16.84 -7.83 0.29
CA GLY A 159 -18.26 -7.50 0.08
C GLY A 159 -18.65 -6.07 0.45
N ALA A 160 -17.84 -5.34 1.24
CA ALA A 160 -18.11 -3.95 1.61
C ALA A 160 -18.12 -2.97 0.42
N TYR A 161 -17.66 -3.39 -0.77
CA TYR A 161 -17.78 -2.61 -2.01
C TYR A 161 -19.20 -2.54 -2.57
N ALA A 162 -20.07 -3.49 -2.22
CA ALA A 162 -21.40 -3.64 -2.85
C ALA A 162 -22.46 -2.64 -2.37
N THR A 163 -22.11 -1.68 -1.51
CA THR A 163 -23.07 -0.76 -0.83
C THR A 163 -22.74 0.72 -1.07
N THR A 164 -21.89 1.05 -2.05
CA THR A 164 -21.52 2.45 -2.36
C THR A 164 -21.23 2.64 -3.87
N ALA A 165 -22.10 2.07 -4.70
CA ALA A 165 -22.17 2.28 -6.15
C ALA A 165 -23.55 2.85 -6.50
#